data_AF-A0A7G2C3J5-F1
#
_entry.id   AF-A0A7G2C3J5-F1
#
_cell.length_a   1.000
_cell.length_b   1.000
_cell.length_c   1.000
_cell.angle_alpha   90.00
_cell.angle_beta   90.00
_cell.angle_gamma   90.00
#
_symmetry.space_group_name_H-M   'P 1'
#
loop_
_entity.id
_entity.type
_entity.pdbx_description
1 polymer ?
#
loop_
_entity_poly.entity_id
_entity_poly.type
_entity_poly.pdbx_seq_one_letter_code
_entity_poly.pdbx_strand_id
1 'polypeptide(L)'
;MLVDLLKRENDELKEEKHNYAEEMNTVFKRQKSELEKAEKKINDIMQAKMDSISFKAERNALLDKYYDLSTCECDLIGLYKYCKVYRVPEDVRRSVLAADTRKELTLPATLEEDIRGGSVREFLEWMVVPLPGLKTITGLFDSVESCYVQYKKGIVPLPVLQSYCKDYGDKGQYNFTKEDLLTVTAVGTCLEYFTTVLPLLGGVTFLDKGRYTLPEDRRTMIGGGSVGEFLTTVVDLLPEPKHVEGFYKYLYEYYLAYKAGDISHDVLKVFCYEEDDNELFVGSSRHLSAGIPLGDYCKVMLPLFPRVTCIEVGEKVDNIDWCATLPERITEVNVTVCTAIKDFTPLLAMKGLRQVDYDSGTNRSFQSIIDQLKNKGVSMKEC
;
A
#
# COMPACT_ATOMS: atom_id res chain seq x y z
N MET A 1 104.72 -9.81 16.57
CA MET A 1 103.97 -8.79 17.35
C MET A 1 103.41 -7.67 16.48
N LEU A 2 104.21 -6.79 15.88
CA LEU A 2 103.66 -5.67 15.09
C LEU A 2 102.89 -6.11 13.83
N VAL A 3 103.37 -7.15 13.15
CA VAL A 3 102.76 -7.69 11.93
C VAL A 3 101.40 -8.36 12.22
N ASP A 4 101.26 -9.05 13.35
CA ASP A 4 100.01 -9.73 13.73
C ASP A 4 98.91 -8.74 14.15
N LEU A 5 99.30 -7.62 14.77
CA LEU A 5 98.41 -6.52 15.15
C LEU A 5 97.83 -5.81 13.92
N LEU A 6 98.70 -5.46 12.97
CA LEU A 6 98.30 -4.85 11.69
C LEU A 6 97.39 -5.77 10.87
N LYS A 7 97.58 -7.08 10.94
CA LYS A 7 96.75 -8.05 10.21
C LYS A 7 95.34 -8.11 10.77
N ARG A 8 95.21 -8.11 12.11
CA ARG A 8 93.91 -8.14 12.81
C ARG A 8 93.12 -6.85 12.57
N GLU A 9 93.78 -5.69 12.66
CA GLU A 9 93.17 -4.38 12.39
C GLU A 9 92.71 -4.25 10.93
N ASN A 10 93.48 -4.80 9.98
CA ASN A 10 93.10 -4.82 8.57
C ASN A 10 91.95 -5.80 8.26
N ASP A 11 91.82 -6.89 9.01
CA ASP A 11 90.71 -7.83 8.88
C ASP A 11 89.42 -7.25 9.52
N GLU A 12 89.52 -6.56 10.66
CA GLU A 12 88.42 -5.80 11.27
C GLU A 12 87.91 -4.68 10.34
N LEU A 13 88.82 -3.91 9.73
CA LEU A 13 88.45 -2.88 8.74
C LEU A 13 87.76 -3.46 7.49
N LYS A 14 88.13 -4.67 7.07
CA LYS A 14 87.45 -5.35 5.95
C LYS A 14 86.05 -5.80 6.32
N GLU A 15 85.87 -6.32 7.53
CA GLU A 15 84.57 -6.74 8.04
C GLU A 15 83.64 -5.55 8.25
N GLU A 16 84.16 -4.46 8.82
CA GLU A 16 83.42 -3.21 9.01
C GLU A 16 83.02 -2.59 7.66
N LYS A 17 83.93 -2.60 6.67
CA LYS A 17 83.63 -2.17 5.30
C LYS A 17 82.58 -3.07 4.63
N HIS A 18 82.59 -4.38 4.90
CA HIS A 18 81.61 -5.32 4.37
C HIS A 18 80.22 -5.08 4.98
N ASN A 19 80.15 -4.94 6.30
CA ASN A 19 78.92 -4.62 7.03
C ASN A 19 78.32 -3.28 6.57
N TYR A 20 79.15 -2.24 6.41
CA TYR A 20 78.72 -0.95 5.86
C TYR A 20 78.17 -1.08 4.43
N ALA A 21 78.79 -1.93 3.60
CA ALA A 21 78.31 -2.18 2.25
C ALA A 21 76.96 -2.92 2.23
N GLU A 22 76.74 -3.88 3.13
CA GLU A 22 75.46 -4.58 3.28
C GLU A 22 74.35 -3.68 3.82
N GLU A 23 74.64 -2.86 4.83
CA GLU A 23 73.70 -1.85 5.36
C GLU A 23 73.32 -0.84 4.29
N MET A 24 74.29 -0.29 3.55
CA MET A 24 74.02 0.59 2.41
C MET A 24 73.13 -0.10 1.36
N ASN A 25 73.40 -1.36 1.02
CA ASN A 25 72.60 -2.10 0.05
C ASN A 25 71.15 -2.28 0.53
N THR A 26 70.97 -2.51 1.83
CA THR A 26 69.65 -2.66 2.46
C THR A 26 68.88 -1.33 2.44
N VAL A 27 69.54 -0.23 2.82
CA VAL A 27 68.98 1.12 2.73
C VAL A 27 68.61 1.45 1.28
N PHE A 28 69.50 1.18 0.33
CA PHE A 28 69.26 1.43 -1.09
C PHE A 28 68.06 0.64 -1.63
N LYS A 29 67.95 -0.65 -1.31
CA LYS A 29 66.78 -1.47 -1.67
C LYS A 29 65.49 -0.94 -1.09
N ARG A 30 65.51 -0.50 0.17
CA ARG A 30 64.33 0.08 0.83
C ARG A 30 63.92 1.40 0.17
N GLN A 31 64.87 2.31 -0.04
CA GLN A 31 64.61 3.58 -0.72
C GLN A 31 64.05 3.36 -2.12
N LYS A 32 64.59 2.40 -2.87
CA LYS A 32 64.06 2.03 -4.20
C LYS A 32 62.60 1.56 -4.13
N SER A 33 62.26 0.68 -3.19
CA SER A 33 60.87 0.20 -3.03
C SER A 33 59.91 1.30 -2.58
N GLU A 34 60.35 2.20 -1.70
CA GLU A 34 59.55 3.35 -1.26
C GLU A 34 59.33 4.35 -2.41
N LEU A 35 60.35 4.58 -3.25
CA LEU A 35 60.25 5.38 -4.47
C LEU A 35 59.22 4.80 -5.45
N GLU A 36 59.31 3.50 -5.77
CA GLU A 36 58.37 2.82 -6.67
C GLU A 36 56.91 2.92 -6.17
N LYS A 37 56.69 2.79 -4.85
CA LYS A 37 55.36 2.98 -4.24
C LYS A 37 54.87 4.42 -4.34
N ALA A 38 55.76 5.39 -4.15
CA ALA A 38 55.42 6.80 -4.25
C ALA A 38 55.09 7.19 -5.70
N GLU A 39 55.87 6.74 -6.68
CA GLU A 39 55.61 6.93 -8.11
C GLU A 39 54.26 6.35 -8.51
N LYS A 40 53.95 5.12 -8.08
CA LYS A 40 52.63 4.51 -8.33
C LYS A 40 51.50 5.36 -7.76
N LYS A 41 51.61 5.81 -6.51
CA LYS A 41 50.59 6.69 -5.88
C LYS A 41 50.42 8.01 -6.63
N ILE A 42 51.51 8.62 -7.09
CA ILE A 42 51.45 9.86 -7.86
C ILE A 42 50.70 9.62 -9.18
N ASN A 43 50.99 8.53 -9.88
CA ASN A 43 50.31 8.17 -11.13
C ASN A 43 48.81 7.92 -10.89
N ASP A 44 48.45 7.18 -9.84
CA ASP A 44 47.05 6.91 -9.49
C ASP A 44 46.29 8.23 -9.19
N ILE A 45 46.91 9.16 -8.46
CA ILE A 45 46.33 10.49 -8.16
C ILE A 45 46.20 11.33 -9.43
N MET A 46 47.22 11.33 -10.31
CA MET A 46 47.17 12.06 -11.56
C MET A 46 46.06 11.54 -12.47
N GLN A 47 45.91 10.23 -12.57
CA GLN A 47 44.85 9.61 -13.36
C GLN A 47 43.47 9.97 -12.79
N ALA A 48 43.25 9.79 -11.48
CA ALA A 48 41.98 10.15 -10.84
C ALA A 48 41.62 11.64 -11.01
N LYS A 49 42.62 12.52 -10.99
CA LYS A 49 42.43 13.96 -11.24
C LYS A 49 42.03 14.22 -12.69
N MET A 50 42.68 13.55 -13.64
CA MET A 50 42.37 13.67 -15.07
C MET A 50 40.95 13.17 -15.37
N ASP A 51 40.58 12.03 -14.79
CA ASP A 51 39.23 11.46 -14.91
C ASP A 51 38.18 12.42 -14.31
N SER A 52 38.45 13.01 -13.14
CA SER A 52 37.55 13.99 -12.52
C SER A 52 37.36 15.27 -13.36
N ILE A 53 38.43 15.74 -14.02
CA ILE A 53 38.35 16.90 -14.93
C ILE A 53 37.52 16.54 -16.17
N SER A 54 37.78 15.38 -16.78
CA SER A 54 37.03 14.89 -17.94
C SER A 54 35.55 14.74 -17.61
N PHE A 55 35.24 14.11 -16.47
CA PHE A 55 33.88 13.95 -15.96
C PHE A 55 33.15 15.30 -15.83
N LYS A 56 33.78 16.29 -15.19
CA LYS A 56 33.19 17.62 -14.99
C LYS A 56 32.96 18.35 -16.32
N ALA A 57 33.90 18.24 -17.25
CA ALA A 57 33.78 18.87 -18.56
C ALA A 57 32.61 18.27 -19.35
N GLU A 58 32.49 16.94 -19.38
CA GLU A 58 31.39 16.25 -20.07
C GLU A 58 30.04 16.56 -19.42
N ARG A 59 29.96 16.50 -18.09
CA ARG A 59 28.76 16.88 -17.33
C ARG A 59 28.32 18.31 -17.66
N ASN A 60 29.23 19.29 -17.63
CA ASN A 60 28.88 20.68 -17.89
C ASN A 60 28.47 20.90 -19.34
N ALA A 61 29.13 20.25 -20.31
CA ALA A 61 28.73 20.32 -21.71
C ALA A 61 27.30 19.78 -21.96
N LEU A 62 26.90 18.74 -21.21
CA LEU A 62 25.53 18.22 -21.26
C LEU A 62 24.53 19.18 -20.61
N LEU A 63 24.87 19.77 -19.47
CA LEU A 63 24.02 20.78 -18.82
C LEU A 63 23.83 22.00 -19.73
N ASP A 64 24.90 22.53 -20.31
CA ASP A 64 24.83 23.70 -21.20
C ASP A 64 23.90 23.48 -22.41
N LYS A 65 23.76 22.22 -22.84
CA LYS A 65 22.97 21.85 -24.02
C LYS A 65 21.53 21.44 -23.70
N TYR A 66 21.32 20.73 -22.60
CA TYR A 66 20.05 20.07 -22.30
C TYR A 66 19.35 20.60 -21.06
N TYR A 67 20.01 21.39 -20.22
CA TYR A 67 19.40 21.93 -19.00
C TYR A 67 18.97 23.38 -19.22
N ASP A 68 17.71 23.67 -18.95
CA ASP A 68 17.16 25.02 -19.01
C ASP A 68 17.28 25.67 -17.63
N LEU A 69 18.08 26.74 -17.54
CA LEU A 69 18.29 27.52 -16.32
C LEU A 69 17.02 28.24 -15.83
N SER A 70 16.08 28.53 -16.72
CA SER A 70 14.85 29.26 -16.38
C SER A 70 13.83 28.36 -15.68
N THR A 71 13.72 27.11 -16.10
CA THR A 71 12.80 26.11 -15.51
C THR A 71 13.48 25.21 -14.49
N CYS A 72 14.81 25.14 -14.51
CA CYS A 72 15.61 24.17 -13.75
C CYS A 72 15.31 22.71 -14.10
N GLU A 73 15.09 22.45 -15.39
CA GLU A 73 14.69 21.16 -15.95
C GLU A 73 15.57 20.76 -17.15
N CYS A 74 15.82 19.46 -17.30
CA CYS A 74 16.48 18.90 -18.49
C CYS A 74 15.48 18.61 -19.64
N ASP A 75 15.89 18.80 -20.88
CA ASP A 75 15.27 18.12 -22.02
C ASP A 75 15.59 16.61 -21.95
N LEU A 76 14.72 15.84 -21.28
CA LEU A 76 14.92 14.42 -21.03
C LEU A 76 14.97 13.60 -22.32
N ILE A 77 14.18 13.96 -23.33
CA ILE A 77 14.12 13.25 -24.61
C ILE A 77 15.39 13.53 -25.42
N GLY A 78 15.81 14.80 -25.50
CA GLY A 78 17.06 15.18 -26.17
C GLY A 78 18.28 14.57 -25.49
N LEU A 79 18.32 14.61 -24.16
CA LEU A 79 19.40 14.00 -23.37
C LEU A 79 19.43 12.49 -23.56
N TYR A 80 18.28 11.81 -23.59
CA TYR A 80 18.21 10.37 -23.87
C TYR A 80 18.77 9.98 -25.22
N LYS A 81 18.33 10.67 -26.28
CA LYS A 81 18.85 10.44 -27.63
C LYS A 81 20.36 10.60 -27.68
N TYR A 82 20.88 11.65 -27.04
CA TYR A 82 22.31 11.91 -27.01
C TYR A 82 23.08 10.82 -26.24
N CYS A 83 22.65 10.51 -25.02
CA CYS A 83 23.28 9.49 -24.18
C CYS A 83 23.31 8.13 -24.89
N LYS A 84 22.26 7.81 -25.63
CA LYS A 84 22.16 6.56 -26.38
C LYS A 84 23.09 6.49 -27.58
N VAL A 85 23.16 7.57 -28.37
CA VAL A 85 24.03 7.63 -29.56
C VAL A 85 25.51 7.63 -29.16
N TYR A 86 25.87 8.40 -28.14
CA TYR A 86 27.27 8.61 -27.74
C TYR A 86 27.73 7.69 -26.60
N ARG A 87 26.85 6.82 -26.09
CA ARG A 87 27.12 5.91 -24.97
C ARG A 87 27.71 6.62 -23.74
N VAL A 88 27.07 7.74 -23.39
CA VAL A 88 27.48 8.56 -22.23
C VAL A 88 27.50 7.68 -20.96
N PRO A 89 28.57 7.72 -20.16
CA PRO A 89 28.66 6.98 -18.90
C PRO A 89 27.48 7.27 -17.97
N GLU A 90 27.02 6.24 -17.25
CA GLU A 90 25.84 6.34 -16.38
C GLU A 90 26.02 7.35 -15.24
N ASP A 91 27.21 7.42 -14.65
CA ASP A 91 27.57 8.36 -13.59
C ASP A 91 27.50 9.81 -14.08
N VAL A 92 27.96 10.09 -15.30
CA VAL A 92 27.84 11.41 -15.94
C VAL A 92 26.36 11.75 -16.15
N ARG A 93 25.60 10.85 -16.79
CA ARG A 93 24.16 11.02 -17.03
C ARG A 93 23.40 11.30 -15.73
N ARG A 94 23.59 10.48 -14.69
CA ARG A 94 22.93 10.66 -13.39
C ARG A 94 23.32 11.97 -12.72
N SER A 95 24.57 12.42 -12.88
CA SER A 95 25.03 13.69 -12.33
C SER A 95 24.39 14.92 -13.02
N VAL A 96 24.05 14.80 -14.30
CA VAL A 96 23.26 15.80 -15.04
C VAL A 96 21.82 15.80 -14.53
N LEU A 97 21.17 14.62 -14.48
CA LEU A 97 19.79 14.47 -14.01
C LEU A 97 19.60 14.89 -12.54
N ALA A 98 20.64 14.79 -11.71
CA ALA A 98 20.59 15.27 -10.33
C ALA A 98 20.42 16.80 -10.19
N ALA A 99 20.70 17.57 -11.26
CA ALA A 99 20.42 19.00 -11.30
C ALA A 99 18.94 19.31 -11.61
N ASP A 100 18.20 18.33 -12.11
CA ASP A 100 16.79 18.48 -12.47
C ASP A 100 15.93 18.54 -11.21
N THR A 101 15.14 19.61 -11.08
CA THR A 101 14.34 19.88 -9.89
C THR A 101 12.84 19.69 -10.11
N ARG A 102 12.43 19.16 -11.27
CA ARG A 102 11.01 19.00 -11.59
C ARG A 102 10.31 18.12 -10.56
N LYS A 103 9.08 18.48 -10.23
CA LYS A 103 8.21 17.70 -9.36
C LYS A 103 7.15 16.91 -10.14
N GLU A 104 6.83 17.38 -11.34
CA GLU A 104 5.80 16.79 -12.19
C GLU A 104 6.37 16.54 -13.58
N LEU A 105 6.00 15.42 -14.18
CA LEU A 105 6.40 15.05 -15.53
C LEU A 105 5.20 14.53 -16.31
N THR A 106 4.83 15.25 -17.36
CA THR A 106 3.84 14.77 -18.34
C THR A 106 4.58 14.11 -19.49
N LEU A 107 4.39 12.81 -19.67
CA LEU A 107 4.96 12.07 -20.79
C LEU A 107 4.10 12.31 -22.05
N PRO A 108 4.72 12.65 -23.20
CA PRO A 108 3.97 12.88 -24.42
C PRO A 108 3.38 11.58 -24.96
N ALA A 109 2.20 11.66 -25.59
CA ALA A 109 1.58 10.51 -26.26
C ALA A 109 2.46 9.95 -27.40
N THR A 110 3.34 10.79 -27.95
CA THR A 110 4.32 10.44 -29.00
C THR A 110 5.62 9.87 -28.44
N LEU A 111 5.75 9.61 -27.13
CA LEU A 111 7.02 9.24 -26.50
C LEU A 111 7.72 8.07 -27.21
N GLU A 112 6.98 7.04 -27.61
CA GLU A 112 7.52 5.88 -28.32
C GLU A 112 8.11 6.27 -29.69
N GLU A 113 7.46 7.18 -30.41
CA GLU A 113 7.97 7.74 -31.67
C GLU A 113 9.13 8.70 -31.44
N ASP A 114 9.15 9.41 -30.31
CA ASP A 114 10.17 10.38 -29.98
C ASP A 114 11.48 9.69 -29.62
N ILE A 115 11.48 8.57 -28.92
CA ILE A 115 12.70 7.88 -28.45
C ILE A 115 13.29 6.87 -29.45
N ARG A 116 13.09 7.09 -30.76
CA ARG A 116 13.50 6.15 -31.84
C ARG A 116 14.87 5.51 -31.58
N GLY A 117 14.89 4.18 -31.57
CA GLY A 117 16.08 3.38 -31.26
C GLY A 117 16.09 2.82 -29.83
N GLY A 118 15.10 3.16 -28.99
CA GLY A 118 14.94 2.62 -27.65
C GLY A 118 13.52 2.24 -27.26
N SER A 119 13.36 1.77 -26.03
CA SER A 119 12.06 1.43 -25.45
C SER A 119 11.64 2.46 -24.41
N VAL A 120 10.33 2.63 -24.22
CA VAL A 120 9.77 3.50 -23.17
C VAL A 120 10.31 3.09 -21.80
N ARG A 121 10.42 1.78 -21.54
CA ARG A 121 11.01 1.25 -20.31
C ARG A 121 12.43 1.76 -20.06
N GLU A 122 13.29 1.63 -21.05
CA GLU A 122 14.69 2.09 -20.97
C GLU A 122 14.75 3.61 -20.76
N PHE A 123 13.89 4.38 -21.44
CA PHE A 123 13.78 5.82 -21.21
C PHE A 123 13.39 6.13 -19.76
N LEU A 124 12.38 5.45 -19.21
CA LEU A 124 11.95 5.63 -17.82
C LEU A 124 13.08 5.27 -16.85
N GLU A 125 13.77 4.15 -17.05
CA GLU A 125 14.90 3.71 -16.22
C GLU A 125 16.08 4.69 -16.28
N TRP A 126 16.38 5.25 -17.46
CA TRP A 126 17.54 6.10 -17.66
C TRP A 126 17.30 7.57 -17.31
N MET A 127 16.09 8.07 -17.53
CA MET A 127 15.81 9.51 -17.44
C MET A 127 14.87 9.87 -16.31
N VAL A 128 13.92 9.00 -15.97
CA VAL A 128 12.84 9.33 -15.03
C VAL A 128 13.15 8.83 -13.63
N VAL A 129 13.55 7.56 -13.48
CA VAL A 129 13.92 6.95 -12.19
C VAL A 129 15.02 7.74 -11.43
N PRO A 130 16.05 8.31 -12.09
CA PRO A 130 17.10 9.04 -11.37
C PRO A 130 16.72 10.47 -10.95
N LEU A 131 15.52 10.97 -11.27
CA LEU A 131 15.11 12.34 -10.95
C LEU A 131 14.83 12.46 -9.44
N PRO A 132 15.59 13.29 -8.70
CA PRO A 132 15.53 13.29 -7.24
C PRO A 132 14.27 13.97 -6.66
N GLY A 133 13.69 14.92 -7.40
CA GLY A 133 12.56 15.73 -6.94
C GLY A 133 11.20 15.29 -7.49
N LEU A 134 11.16 14.29 -8.38
CA LEU A 134 9.96 13.92 -9.10
C LEU A 134 8.95 13.25 -8.15
N LYS A 135 7.72 13.77 -8.16
CA LYS A 135 6.59 13.28 -7.38
C LYS A 135 5.51 12.65 -8.24
N THR A 136 5.17 13.30 -9.36
CA THR A 136 4.02 12.92 -10.17
C THR A 136 4.42 12.69 -11.61
N ILE A 137 3.91 11.60 -12.20
CA ILE A 137 4.04 11.30 -13.62
C ILE A 137 2.63 11.18 -14.21
N THR A 138 2.37 11.86 -15.32
CA THR A 138 1.08 11.81 -16.02
C THR A 138 1.28 11.55 -17.52
N GLY A 139 0.20 11.30 -18.25
CA GLY A 139 0.19 11.13 -19.70
C GLY A 139 0.23 9.67 -20.15
N LEU A 140 1.25 8.90 -19.74
CA LEU A 140 1.37 7.47 -20.12
C LEU A 140 0.33 6.58 -19.42
N PHE A 141 -0.07 6.98 -18.21
CA PHE A 141 -1.10 6.38 -17.38
C PHE A 141 -1.74 7.49 -16.54
N ASP A 142 -2.99 7.26 -16.15
CA ASP A 142 -3.88 8.20 -15.48
C ASP A 142 -4.45 7.67 -14.16
N SER A 143 -4.20 6.39 -13.86
CA SER A 143 -4.66 5.70 -12.67
C SER A 143 -3.61 4.69 -12.18
N VAL A 144 -3.76 4.20 -10.95
CA VAL A 144 -2.85 3.20 -10.37
C VAL A 144 -2.97 1.87 -11.12
N GLU A 145 -4.18 1.53 -11.52
CA GLU A 145 -4.54 0.36 -12.32
C GLU A 145 -3.89 0.43 -13.71
N SER A 146 -4.02 1.57 -14.41
CA SER A 146 -3.41 1.74 -15.73
C SER A 146 -1.88 1.72 -15.64
N CYS A 147 -1.30 2.31 -14.57
CA CYS A 147 0.14 2.20 -14.27
C CYS A 147 0.58 0.74 -14.04
N TYR A 148 -0.17 -0.02 -13.22
CA TYR A 148 0.09 -1.44 -12.97
C TYR A 148 0.00 -2.27 -14.26
N VAL A 149 -0.97 -1.99 -15.13
CA VAL A 149 -1.07 -2.66 -16.44
C VAL A 149 0.19 -2.44 -17.28
N GLN A 150 0.73 -1.22 -17.30
CA GLN A 150 1.99 -0.93 -18.00
C GLN A 150 3.19 -1.62 -17.33
N TYR A 151 3.19 -1.76 -16.00
CA TYR A 151 4.20 -2.51 -15.26
C TYR A 151 4.17 -3.99 -15.63
N LYS A 152 2.98 -4.61 -15.66
CA LYS A 152 2.79 -6.01 -16.07
C LYS A 152 3.18 -6.28 -17.51
N LYS A 153 3.00 -5.31 -18.41
CA LYS A 153 3.49 -5.36 -19.79
C LYS A 153 5.01 -5.15 -19.92
N GLY A 154 5.70 -4.85 -18.82
CA GLY A 154 7.15 -4.60 -18.80
C GLY A 154 7.54 -3.23 -19.36
N ILE A 155 6.59 -2.31 -19.53
CA ILE A 155 6.81 -0.95 -20.04
C ILE A 155 7.21 -0.01 -18.91
N VAL A 156 6.49 -0.08 -17.78
CA VAL A 156 6.81 0.71 -16.59
C VAL A 156 7.72 -0.09 -15.66
N PRO A 157 8.88 0.43 -15.23
CA PRO A 157 9.72 -0.26 -14.26
C PRO A 157 9.16 -0.12 -12.83
N LEU A 158 9.45 -1.08 -11.95
CA LEU A 158 8.94 -1.09 -10.58
C LEU A 158 9.16 0.22 -9.80
N PRO A 159 10.33 0.89 -9.87
CA PRO A 159 10.53 2.16 -9.16
C PRO A 159 9.56 3.28 -9.59
N VAL A 160 9.11 3.27 -10.86
CA VAL A 160 8.12 4.23 -11.35
C VAL A 160 6.73 3.93 -10.78
N LEU A 161 6.33 2.65 -10.74
CA LEU A 161 5.09 2.23 -10.09
C LEU A 161 5.09 2.60 -8.59
N GLN A 162 6.19 2.32 -7.90
CA GLN A 162 6.37 2.67 -6.48
C GLN A 162 6.25 4.18 -6.25
N SER A 163 6.92 4.98 -7.07
CA SER A 163 6.87 6.45 -6.98
C SER A 163 5.44 6.95 -7.19
N TYR A 164 4.75 6.42 -8.21
CA TYR A 164 3.37 6.83 -8.54
C TYR A 164 2.37 6.48 -7.43
N CYS A 165 2.53 5.33 -6.77
CA CYS A 165 1.63 4.90 -5.70
C CYS A 165 1.84 5.67 -4.38
N LYS A 166 3.05 6.16 -4.13
CA LYS A 166 3.48 6.69 -2.83
C LYS A 166 2.56 7.78 -2.26
N ASP A 167 2.09 8.69 -3.11
CA ASP A 167 1.29 9.86 -2.70
C ASP A 167 -0.21 9.70 -3.04
N TYR A 168 -0.64 8.57 -3.61
CA TYR A 168 -2.04 8.33 -4.01
C TYR A 168 -2.97 8.15 -2.78
N GLY A 169 -2.40 7.75 -1.64
CA GLY A 169 -3.13 7.35 -0.43
C GLY A 169 -3.28 8.41 0.67
N ASP A 170 -2.84 9.65 0.47
CA ASP A 170 -2.84 10.71 1.51
C ASP A 170 -4.24 11.05 2.07
N LYS A 171 -5.31 10.52 1.48
CA LYS A 171 -6.70 10.71 1.92
C LYS A 171 -7.30 9.49 2.62
N GLY A 172 -6.52 8.44 2.92
CA GLY A 172 -7.01 7.26 3.62
C GLY A 172 -7.85 6.30 2.78
N GLN A 173 -8.38 6.74 1.64
CA GLN A 173 -9.36 6.00 0.84
C GLN A 173 -8.79 5.60 -0.52
N TYR A 174 -9.05 4.35 -0.92
CA TYR A 174 -8.76 3.82 -2.23
C TYR A 174 -10.03 3.20 -2.83
N ASN A 175 -10.47 3.76 -3.95
CA ASN A 175 -11.68 3.35 -4.64
C ASN A 175 -11.29 2.46 -5.81
N PHE A 176 -11.78 1.23 -5.81
CA PHE A 176 -11.46 0.23 -6.83
C PHE A 176 -12.75 -0.21 -7.55
N THR A 177 -13.00 0.37 -8.71
CA THR A 177 -14.27 0.22 -9.45
C THR A 177 -14.37 -1.10 -10.22
N LYS A 178 -15.49 -1.32 -10.91
CA LYS A 178 -15.64 -2.47 -11.82
C LYS A 178 -14.75 -2.32 -13.05
N GLU A 179 -14.61 -1.11 -13.57
CA GLU A 179 -13.77 -0.77 -14.71
C GLU A 179 -12.29 -1.02 -14.37
N ASP A 180 -11.89 -0.69 -13.15
CA ASP A 180 -10.56 -1.00 -12.60
C ASP A 180 -10.32 -2.50 -12.55
N LEU A 181 -11.31 -3.26 -12.06
CA LEU A 181 -11.24 -4.72 -12.03
C LEU A 181 -11.03 -5.32 -13.44
N LEU A 182 -11.78 -4.85 -14.44
CA LEU A 182 -11.63 -5.29 -15.83
C LEU A 182 -10.26 -4.93 -16.40
N THR A 183 -9.73 -3.77 -16.00
CA THR A 183 -8.43 -3.27 -16.44
C THR A 183 -7.29 -4.13 -15.92
N VAL A 184 -7.30 -4.44 -14.62
CA VAL A 184 -6.23 -5.24 -13.99
C VAL A 184 -6.33 -6.73 -14.36
N THR A 185 -7.55 -7.25 -14.54
CA THR A 185 -7.76 -8.66 -14.91
C THR A 185 -7.37 -8.97 -16.36
N ALA A 186 -7.22 -7.94 -17.21
CA ALA A 186 -6.68 -8.08 -18.56
C ALA A 186 -5.19 -8.51 -18.59
N VAL A 187 -4.45 -8.36 -17.49
CA VAL A 187 -3.00 -8.65 -17.42
C VAL A 187 -2.58 -9.56 -16.26
N GLY A 188 -3.53 -10.03 -15.45
CA GLY A 188 -3.26 -10.82 -14.25
C GLY A 188 -4.51 -11.12 -13.45
N THR A 189 -4.34 -11.43 -12.17
CA THR A 189 -5.48 -11.65 -11.25
C THR A 189 -5.70 -10.43 -10.35
N CYS A 190 -6.91 -10.31 -9.81
CA CYS A 190 -7.24 -9.28 -8.84
C CYS A 190 -6.40 -9.40 -7.56
N LEU A 191 -6.15 -10.63 -7.09
CA LEU A 191 -5.27 -10.89 -5.95
C LEU A 191 -3.83 -10.42 -6.22
N GLU A 192 -3.28 -10.74 -7.39
CA GLU A 192 -1.94 -10.28 -7.79
C GLU A 192 -1.83 -8.75 -7.81
N TYR A 193 -2.86 -8.07 -8.31
CA TYR A 193 -2.94 -6.62 -8.29
C TYR A 193 -2.84 -6.07 -6.86
N PHE A 194 -3.75 -6.50 -5.97
CA PHE A 194 -3.80 -5.98 -4.60
C PHE A 194 -2.53 -6.32 -3.80
N THR A 195 -1.96 -7.51 -3.98
CA THR A 195 -0.68 -7.88 -3.34
C THR A 195 0.51 -7.07 -3.84
N THR A 196 0.46 -6.58 -5.08
CA THR A 196 1.51 -5.73 -5.65
C THR A 196 1.34 -4.27 -5.25
N VAL A 197 0.10 -3.77 -5.28
CA VAL A 197 -0.19 -2.33 -5.21
C VAL A 197 -0.51 -1.85 -3.80
N LEU A 198 -1.29 -2.60 -2.98
CA LEU A 198 -1.64 -2.14 -1.63
C LEU A 198 -0.42 -1.80 -0.77
N PRO A 199 0.67 -2.59 -0.77
CA PRO A 199 1.87 -2.25 0.02
C PRO A 199 2.54 -0.94 -0.43
N LEU A 200 2.26 -0.47 -1.65
CA LEU A 200 2.80 0.77 -2.20
C LEU A 200 1.92 1.98 -1.89
N LEU A 201 0.65 1.75 -1.50
CA LEU A 201 -0.33 2.76 -1.15
C LEU A 201 -0.27 3.07 0.36
N GLY A 202 0.85 3.62 0.82
CA GLY A 202 1.20 3.71 2.25
C GLY A 202 0.23 4.48 3.17
N GLY A 203 -0.75 5.20 2.62
CA GLY A 203 -1.77 5.92 3.38
C GLY A 203 -3.17 5.31 3.33
N VAL A 204 -3.39 4.22 2.59
CA VAL A 204 -4.73 3.67 2.36
C VAL A 204 -5.15 2.77 3.51
N THR A 205 -6.16 3.20 4.27
CA THR A 205 -6.78 2.47 5.38
C THR A 205 -8.20 1.99 5.04
N PHE A 206 -8.83 2.62 4.04
CA PHE A 206 -10.19 2.40 3.60
C PHE A 206 -10.20 1.95 2.14
N LEU A 207 -10.75 0.77 1.88
CA LEU A 207 -10.89 0.22 0.54
C LEU A 207 -12.37 0.12 0.16
N ASP A 208 -12.86 1.03 -0.69
CA ASP A 208 -14.18 0.89 -1.31
C ASP A 208 -14.03 0.18 -2.64
N LYS A 209 -14.53 -1.05 -2.71
CA LYS A 209 -14.52 -1.80 -3.97
C LYS A 209 -15.64 -1.38 -4.93
N GLY A 210 -16.32 -0.26 -4.68
CA GLY A 210 -17.47 0.15 -5.45
C GLY A 210 -18.64 -0.82 -5.27
N ARG A 211 -19.85 -0.36 -5.58
CA ARG A 211 -21.04 -1.21 -5.51
C ARG A 211 -21.03 -2.20 -6.67
N TYR A 212 -20.47 -3.38 -6.45
CA TYR A 212 -20.58 -4.49 -7.39
C TYR A 212 -21.99 -5.06 -7.37
N THR A 213 -22.90 -4.43 -8.10
CA THR A 213 -24.23 -5.00 -8.32
C THR A 213 -24.15 -6.05 -9.44
N LEU A 214 -24.45 -7.29 -9.05
CA LEU A 214 -24.83 -8.49 -9.81
C LEU A 214 -25.13 -8.34 -11.32
N PRO A 215 -24.87 -9.39 -12.15
CA PRO A 215 -24.73 -10.79 -11.76
C PRO A 215 -23.44 -11.42 -12.31
N GLU A 216 -22.32 -11.19 -11.64
CA GLU A 216 -21.10 -11.98 -11.87
C GLU A 216 -20.80 -12.72 -10.57
N ASP A 217 -20.58 -14.04 -10.67
CA ASP A 217 -20.11 -14.86 -9.56
C ASP A 217 -18.89 -14.17 -8.92
N ARG A 218 -18.93 -13.97 -7.59
CA ARG A 218 -17.84 -13.33 -6.83
C ARG A 218 -16.50 -14.04 -7.04
N ARG A 219 -16.53 -15.35 -7.33
CA ARG A 219 -15.34 -16.11 -7.70
C ARG A 219 -14.80 -15.66 -9.05
N THR A 220 -15.66 -15.48 -10.05
CA THR A 220 -15.29 -14.92 -11.35
C THR A 220 -14.76 -13.50 -11.23
N MET A 221 -15.33 -12.69 -10.33
CA MET A 221 -14.87 -11.32 -10.10
C MET A 221 -13.42 -11.24 -9.61
N ILE A 222 -12.95 -12.16 -8.77
CA ILE A 222 -11.54 -12.13 -8.32
C ILE A 222 -10.58 -12.80 -9.32
N GLY A 223 -11.08 -13.26 -10.47
CA GLY A 223 -10.31 -14.01 -11.47
C GLY A 223 -10.23 -15.51 -11.17
N GLY A 224 -11.16 -16.04 -10.37
CA GLY A 224 -11.18 -17.42 -9.87
C GLY A 224 -10.57 -17.56 -8.46
N GLY A 225 -10.81 -18.70 -7.81
CA GLY A 225 -10.25 -19.01 -6.49
C GLY A 225 -11.19 -18.78 -5.30
N SER A 226 -10.62 -18.75 -4.10
CA SER A 226 -11.36 -18.58 -2.85
C SER A 226 -11.56 -17.10 -2.51
N VAL A 227 -12.82 -16.68 -2.40
CA VAL A 227 -13.20 -15.34 -1.92
C VAL A 227 -12.62 -15.08 -0.52
N GLY A 228 -12.63 -16.08 0.34
CA GLY A 228 -12.09 -15.97 1.70
C GLY A 228 -10.59 -15.69 1.74
N GLU A 229 -9.81 -16.42 0.94
CA GLU A 229 -8.36 -16.22 0.85
C GLU A 229 -8.03 -14.83 0.32
N PHE A 230 -8.76 -14.38 -0.70
CA PHE A 230 -8.60 -13.06 -1.26
C PHE A 230 -8.90 -11.95 -0.24
N LEU A 231 -10.05 -12.03 0.45
CA LEU A 231 -10.43 -11.04 1.44
C LEU A 231 -9.48 -11.03 2.64
N THR A 232 -9.04 -12.21 3.09
CA THR A 232 -8.05 -12.33 4.17
C THR A 232 -6.75 -11.65 3.77
N THR A 233 -6.24 -11.94 2.57
CA THR A 233 -4.99 -11.33 2.08
C THR A 233 -5.12 -9.81 1.99
N VAL A 234 -6.22 -9.29 1.44
CA VAL A 234 -6.45 -7.83 1.35
C VAL A 234 -6.50 -7.20 2.74
N VAL A 235 -7.21 -7.83 3.69
CA VAL A 235 -7.31 -7.37 5.08
C VAL A 235 -5.96 -7.38 5.79
N ASP A 236 -5.09 -8.35 5.51
CA ASP A 236 -3.75 -8.45 6.11
C ASP A 236 -2.77 -7.40 5.56
N LEU A 237 -3.00 -6.92 4.34
CA LEU A 237 -2.16 -5.90 3.71
C LEU A 237 -2.51 -4.46 4.10
N LEU A 238 -3.74 -4.23 4.60
CA LEU A 238 -4.19 -2.89 4.98
C LEU A 238 -3.62 -2.48 6.36
N PRO A 239 -3.10 -1.25 6.50
CA PRO A 239 -2.68 -0.68 7.78
C PRO A 239 -3.88 -0.40 8.70
N GLU A 240 -3.65 -0.43 10.02
CA GLU A 240 -4.67 -0.09 11.02
C GLU A 240 -4.79 1.44 11.22
N PRO A 241 -6.00 1.98 11.49
CA PRO A 241 -7.29 1.28 11.48
C PRO A 241 -7.69 0.92 10.06
N LYS A 242 -8.16 -0.31 9.82
CA LYS A 242 -8.57 -0.76 8.48
C LYS A 242 -10.08 -0.92 8.34
N HIS A 243 -10.56 -0.57 7.15
CA HIS A 243 -11.96 -0.72 6.75
C HIS A 243 -12.05 -1.13 5.28
N VAL A 244 -13.01 -2.00 4.98
CA VAL A 244 -13.27 -2.44 3.60
C VAL A 244 -14.77 -2.38 3.34
N GLU A 245 -15.16 -1.92 2.16
CA GLU A 245 -16.55 -1.82 1.71
C GLU A 245 -16.72 -2.31 0.28
N GLY A 246 -17.98 -2.42 -0.16
CA GLY A 246 -18.35 -2.66 -1.56
C GLY A 246 -18.34 -4.12 -2.02
N PHE A 247 -17.71 -5.04 -1.29
CA PHE A 247 -17.65 -6.46 -1.71
C PHE A 247 -18.97 -7.21 -1.51
N TYR A 248 -19.65 -6.98 -0.38
CA TYR A 248 -21.05 -7.35 -0.19
C TYR A 248 -21.88 -6.10 0.03
N LYS A 249 -23.14 -6.12 -0.41
CA LYS A 249 -23.98 -4.93 -0.44
C LYS A 249 -24.63 -4.63 0.91
N TYR A 250 -24.85 -5.65 1.73
CA TYR A 250 -25.55 -5.53 3.00
C TYR A 250 -24.85 -6.32 4.09
N LEU A 251 -24.94 -5.85 5.34
CA LEU A 251 -24.37 -6.51 6.52
C LEU A 251 -24.78 -7.99 6.65
N TYR A 252 -26.03 -8.32 6.34
CA TYR A 252 -26.50 -9.72 6.41
C TYR A 252 -25.80 -10.64 5.42
N GLU A 253 -25.29 -10.13 4.30
CA GLU A 253 -24.57 -10.94 3.33
C GLU A 253 -23.16 -11.30 3.84
N TYR A 254 -22.51 -10.38 4.57
CA TYR A 254 -21.25 -10.66 5.27
C TYR A 254 -21.47 -11.70 6.37
N TYR A 255 -22.54 -11.56 7.15
CA TYR A 255 -22.93 -12.57 8.15
C TYR A 255 -23.11 -13.95 7.51
N LEU A 256 -23.85 -14.05 6.39
CA LEU A 256 -24.07 -15.31 5.69
C LEU A 256 -22.75 -15.93 5.21
N ALA A 257 -21.84 -15.12 4.65
CA ALA A 257 -20.52 -15.58 4.23
C ALA A 257 -19.70 -16.12 5.42
N TYR A 258 -19.73 -15.42 6.56
CA TYR A 258 -19.09 -15.88 7.79
C TYR A 258 -19.69 -17.21 8.28
N LYS A 259 -21.02 -17.33 8.32
CA LYS A 259 -21.70 -18.56 8.74
C LYS A 259 -21.45 -19.73 7.80
N ALA A 260 -21.23 -19.47 6.51
CA ALA A 260 -20.83 -20.47 5.52
C ALA A 260 -19.36 -20.88 5.64
N GLY A 261 -18.54 -20.15 6.41
CA GLY A 261 -17.09 -20.33 6.49
C GLY A 261 -16.33 -19.75 5.29
N ASP A 262 -17.01 -18.96 4.44
CA ASP A 262 -16.39 -18.32 3.28
C ASP A 262 -15.47 -17.15 3.69
N ILE A 263 -15.70 -16.54 4.85
CA ILE A 263 -14.83 -15.50 5.43
C ILE A 263 -14.57 -15.77 6.92
N SER A 264 -13.43 -15.32 7.43
CA SER A 264 -13.10 -15.41 8.85
C SER A 264 -13.83 -14.34 9.67
N HIS A 265 -13.85 -14.52 10.99
CA HIS A 265 -14.36 -13.50 11.91
C HIS A 265 -13.54 -12.19 11.86
N ASP A 266 -12.23 -12.29 11.64
CA ASP A 266 -11.36 -11.11 11.54
C ASP A 266 -11.67 -10.31 10.27
N VAL A 267 -11.94 -10.99 9.16
CA VAL A 267 -12.42 -10.33 7.93
C VAL A 267 -13.76 -9.67 8.18
N LEU A 268 -14.73 -10.37 8.78
CA LEU A 268 -16.04 -9.82 9.12
C LEU A 268 -15.92 -8.53 9.97
N LYS A 269 -15.02 -8.51 10.96
CA LYS A 269 -14.79 -7.36 11.84
C LYS A 269 -14.38 -6.10 11.06
N VAL A 270 -13.55 -6.24 10.03
CA VAL A 270 -13.06 -5.11 9.21
C VAL A 270 -14.17 -4.48 8.37
N PHE A 271 -15.14 -5.28 7.93
CA PHE A 271 -16.32 -4.79 7.20
C PHE A 271 -17.37 -4.13 8.10
N CYS A 272 -17.26 -4.30 9.41
CA CYS A 272 -18.16 -3.74 10.41
C CYS A 272 -17.55 -2.55 11.16
N TYR A 273 -16.39 -2.04 10.72
CA TYR A 273 -15.68 -0.96 11.40
C TYR A 273 -16.39 0.39 11.17
N GLU A 274 -16.62 1.13 12.26
CA GLU A 274 -17.19 2.49 12.28
C GLU A 274 -18.49 2.72 11.46
N GLU A 275 -19.47 1.81 11.52
CA GLU A 275 -20.85 2.29 11.37
C GLU A 275 -21.15 3.21 12.58
N ASP A 276 -21.21 4.51 12.32
CA ASP A 276 -21.55 5.56 13.30
C ASP A 276 -23.01 5.45 13.78
N ASP A 277 -23.80 4.57 13.16
CA ASP A 277 -25.19 4.34 13.50
C ASP A 277 -25.32 3.64 14.86
N ASN A 278 -26.22 4.17 15.69
CA ASN A 278 -26.60 3.60 16.98
C ASN A 278 -27.66 2.50 16.85
N GLU A 279 -28.07 2.18 15.62
CA GLU A 279 -29.19 1.31 15.28
C GLU A 279 -28.72 0.09 14.47
N LEU A 280 -29.23 -1.09 14.79
CA LEU A 280 -29.05 -2.30 13.98
C LEU A 280 -30.41 -2.79 13.49
N PHE A 281 -30.59 -2.83 12.17
CA PHE A 281 -31.81 -3.36 11.56
C PHE A 281 -31.80 -4.89 11.50
N VAL A 282 -32.81 -5.52 12.10
CA VAL A 282 -32.92 -6.97 12.26
C VAL A 282 -34.24 -7.46 11.68
N GLY A 283 -34.18 -8.44 10.76
CA GLY A 283 -35.39 -9.07 10.22
C GLY A 283 -36.00 -8.36 9.01
N SER A 284 -35.19 -7.62 8.23
CA SER A 284 -35.59 -7.19 6.89
C SER A 284 -36.13 -8.35 6.03
N SER A 285 -36.92 -8.05 5.00
CA SER A 285 -37.44 -9.06 4.07
C SER A 285 -36.35 -9.96 3.48
N ARG A 286 -35.12 -9.46 3.36
CA ARG A 286 -33.95 -10.20 2.86
C ARG A 286 -33.36 -11.14 3.90
N HIS A 287 -33.29 -10.71 5.17
CA HIS A 287 -32.89 -11.59 6.27
C HIS A 287 -33.81 -12.81 6.34
N LEU A 288 -35.12 -12.55 6.29
CA LEU A 288 -36.16 -13.59 6.38
C LEU A 288 -36.13 -14.52 5.16
N SER A 289 -36.01 -13.96 3.95
CA SER A 289 -35.92 -14.76 2.71
C SER A 289 -34.67 -15.64 2.66
N ALA A 290 -33.57 -15.19 3.28
CA ALA A 290 -32.34 -15.98 3.41
C ALA A 290 -32.39 -17.01 4.56
N GLY A 291 -33.48 -17.07 5.32
CA GLY A 291 -33.64 -18.01 6.44
C GLY A 291 -32.70 -17.73 7.62
N ILE A 292 -32.29 -16.47 7.83
CA ILE A 292 -31.36 -16.10 8.90
C ILE A 292 -32.04 -16.24 10.27
N PRO A 293 -31.49 -17.04 11.21
CA PRO A 293 -31.94 -17.05 12.59
C PRO A 293 -31.57 -15.73 13.27
N LEU A 294 -32.56 -14.86 13.51
CA LEU A 294 -32.33 -13.47 13.94
C LEU A 294 -31.57 -13.35 15.27
N GLY A 295 -31.81 -14.26 16.22
CA GLY A 295 -31.05 -14.28 17.47
C GLY A 295 -29.57 -14.62 17.29
N ASP A 296 -29.24 -15.52 16.37
CA ASP A 296 -27.85 -15.85 16.03
C ASP A 296 -27.17 -14.68 15.29
N TYR A 297 -27.91 -14.01 14.40
CA TYR A 297 -27.47 -12.78 13.75
C TYR A 297 -27.08 -11.71 14.77
N CYS A 298 -27.98 -11.39 15.70
CA CYS A 298 -27.69 -10.43 16.77
C CYS A 298 -26.48 -10.86 17.61
N LYS A 299 -26.37 -12.14 17.97
CA LYS A 299 -25.26 -12.66 18.77
C LYS A 299 -23.90 -12.49 18.10
N VAL A 300 -23.83 -12.64 16.78
CA VAL A 300 -22.59 -12.50 16.00
C VAL A 300 -22.28 -11.03 15.70
N MET A 301 -23.27 -10.27 15.24
CA MET A 301 -23.03 -8.91 14.74
C MET A 301 -22.88 -7.89 15.86
N LEU A 302 -23.67 -7.99 16.94
CA LEU A 302 -23.64 -6.99 18.00
C LEU A 302 -22.23 -6.77 18.59
N PRO A 303 -21.45 -7.80 18.96
CA PRO A 303 -20.08 -7.59 19.43
C PRO A 303 -19.18 -6.76 18.51
N LEU A 304 -19.46 -6.72 17.21
CA LEU A 304 -18.72 -5.95 16.22
C LEU A 304 -19.15 -4.47 16.17
N PHE A 305 -20.35 -4.16 16.65
CA PHE A 305 -20.92 -2.80 16.70
C PHE A 305 -21.10 -2.33 18.16
N PRO A 306 -20.01 -1.88 18.83
CA PRO A 306 -20.08 -1.49 20.24
C PRO A 306 -20.95 -0.26 20.51
N ARG A 307 -21.20 0.60 19.49
CA ARG A 307 -22.01 1.82 19.59
C ARG A 307 -23.51 1.59 19.44
N VAL A 308 -23.92 0.45 18.86
CA VAL A 308 -25.34 0.13 18.70
C VAL A 308 -26.02 0.00 20.07
N THR A 309 -27.11 0.72 20.25
CA THR A 309 -27.93 0.70 21.47
C THR A 309 -29.41 0.44 21.16
N CYS A 310 -29.79 0.56 19.89
CA CYS A 310 -31.14 0.36 19.40
C CYS A 310 -31.21 -0.81 18.40
N ILE A 311 -32.26 -1.61 18.50
CA ILE A 311 -32.62 -2.63 17.51
C ILE A 311 -33.88 -2.18 16.78
N GLU A 312 -33.80 -2.05 15.46
CA GLU A 312 -34.96 -1.84 14.61
C GLU A 312 -35.46 -3.19 14.08
N VAL A 313 -36.70 -3.55 14.41
CA VAL A 313 -37.30 -4.83 14.04
C VAL A 313 -38.07 -4.68 12.72
N GLY A 314 -37.78 -5.56 11.75
CA GLY A 314 -38.46 -5.53 10.47
C GLY A 314 -39.95 -5.88 10.56
N GLU A 315 -40.79 -5.16 9.79
CA GLU A 315 -42.26 -5.31 9.72
C GLU A 315 -42.76 -6.77 9.68
N LYS A 316 -42.06 -7.63 8.93
CA LYS A 316 -42.46 -9.02 8.64
C LYS A 316 -41.95 -10.04 9.66
N VAL A 317 -41.24 -9.61 10.68
CA VAL A 317 -40.82 -10.48 11.79
C VAL A 317 -42.06 -10.93 12.54
N ASP A 318 -42.19 -12.24 12.77
CA ASP A 318 -43.36 -12.82 13.46
C ASP A 318 -43.06 -13.24 14.91
N ASN A 319 -41.79 -13.29 15.30
CA ASN A 319 -41.34 -13.62 16.65
C ASN A 319 -40.10 -12.80 17.08
N ILE A 320 -40.06 -12.43 18.36
CA ILE A 320 -38.97 -11.65 18.96
C ILE A 320 -38.42 -12.29 20.24
N ASP A 321 -38.54 -13.61 20.38
CA ASP A 321 -38.04 -14.35 21.56
C ASP A 321 -36.56 -14.11 21.82
N TRP A 322 -35.79 -13.92 20.73
CA TRP A 322 -34.37 -13.61 20.78
C TRP A 322 -34.06 -12.27 21.47
N CYS A 323 -35.00 -11.32 21.52
CA CYS A 323 -34.81 -10.05 22.22
C CYS A 323 -34.49 -10.25 23.71
N ALA A 324 -35.07 -11.28 24.34
CA ALA A 324 -34.84 -11.60 25.76
C ALA A 324 -33.36 -11.88 26.10
N THR A 325 -32.55 -12.24 25.10
CA THR A 325 -31.13 -12.59 25.26
C THR A 325 -30.17 -11.50 24.83
N LEU A 326 -30.69 -10.33 24.42
CA LEU A 326 -29.86 -9.22 23.97
C LEU A 326 -28.97 -8.66 25.11
N PRO A 327 -27.76 -8.17 24.79
CA PRO A 327 -26.87 -7.56 25.79
C PRO A 327 -27.50 -6.35 26.48
N GLU A 328 -27.12 -6.08 27.74
CA GLU A 328 -27.69 -5.00 28.55
C GLU A 328 -27.46 -3.58 27.98
N ARG A 329 -26.47 -3.42 27.09
CA ARG A 329 -26.23 -2.16 26.38
C ARG A 329 -27.30 -1.83 25.33
N ILE A 330 -28.10 -2.82 24.91
CA ILE A 330 -29.25 -2.57 24.05
C ILE A 330 -30.37 -2.03 24.92
N THR A 331 -30.62 -0.74 24.77
CA THR A 331 -31.57 0.03 25.59
C THR A 331 -32.85 0.35 24.85
N GLU A 332 -32.85 0.27 23.53
CA GLU A 332 -34.01 0.66 22.71
C GLU A 332 -34.39 -0.47 21.75
N VAL A 333 -35.69 -0.67 21.57
CA VAL A 333 -36.23 -1.59 20.56
C VAL A 333 -37.35 -0.88 19.81
N ASN A 334 -37.18 -0.73 18.51
CA ASN A 334 -38.17 -0.15 17.62
C ASN A 334 -38.99 -1.27 16.95
N VAL A 335 -40.29 -1.31 17.26
CA VAL A 335 -41.29 -2.24 16.72
C VAL A 335 -42.36 -1.54 15.88
N THR A 336 -42.08 -0.30 15.45
CA THR A 336 -42.90 0.45 14.48
C THR A 336 -43.21 -0.44 13.28
N VAL A 337 -44.44 -0.37 12.77
CA VAL A 337 -44.97 -1.18 11.66
C VAL A 337 -44.85 -2.70 11.81
N CYS A 338 -44.49 -3.25 12.98
CA CYS A 338 -44.44 -4.69 13.20
C CYS A 338 -45.86 -5.27 13.32
N THR A 339 -46.43 -5.71 12.19
CA THR A 339 -47.81 -6.22 12.11
C THR A 339 -47.92 -7.72 12.40
N ALA A 340 -46.84 -8.49 12.21
CA ALA A 340 -46.86 -9.94 12.30
C ALA A 340 -46.58 -10.50 13.72
N ILE A 341 -45.89 -9.74 14.57
CA ILE A 341 -45.58 -10.13 15.96
C ILE A 341 -46.88 -10.20 16.77
N LYS A 342 -47.12 -11.34 17.42
CA LYS A 342 -48.30 -11.56 18.28
C LYS A 342 -47.97 -11.65 19.76
N ASP A 343 -46.72 -11.93 20.09
CA ASP A 343 -46.24 -12.03 21.45
C ASP A 343 -45.05 -11.07 21.63
N PHE A 344 -45.28 -10.03 22.43
CA PHE A 344 -44.26 -9.04 22.78
C PHE A 344 -43.67 -9.26 24.17
N THR A 345 -44.11 -10.29 24.90
CA THR A 345 -43.61 -10.60 26.25
C THR A 345 -42.09 -10.80 26.34
N PRO A 346 -41.34 -11.21 25.28
CA PRO A 346 -39.88 -11.22 25.33
C PRO A 346 -39.23 -9.87 25.70
N LEU A 347 -39.86 -8.74 25.37
CA LEU A 347 -39.38 -7.41 25.77
C LEU A 347 -39.37 -7.24 27.30
N LEU A 348 -40.30 -7.88 28.00
CA LEU A 348 -40.35 -7.87 29.47
C LEU A 348 -39.17 -8.63 30.09
N ALA A 349 -38.50 -9.52 29.36
CA ALA A 349 -37.33 -10.24 29.85
C ALA A 349 -36.01 -9.47 29.65
N MET A 350 -36.00 -8.44 28.80
CA MET A 350 -34.81 -7.62 28.56
C MET A 350 -34.41 -6.84 29.81
N LYS A 351 -33.15 -6.98 30.21
CA LYS A 351 -32.58 -6.25 31.37
C LYS A 351 -32.16 -4.82 31.03
N GLY A 352 -31.61 -4.65 29.83
CA GLY A 352 -31.09 -3.37 29.32
C GLY A 352 -32.18 -2.41 28.85
N LEU A 353 -33.36 -2.91 28.50
CA LEU A 353 -34.41 -2.12 27.85
C LEU A 353 -34.81 -0.89 28.68
N ARG A 354 -34.85 0.26 28.02
CA ARG A 354 -35.23 1.57 28.55
C ARG A 354 -36.29 2.24 27.71
N GLN A 355 -36.34 1.99 26.41
CA GLN A 355 -37.34 2.57 25.51
C GLN A 355 -37.88 1.53 24.52
N VAL A 356 -39.17 1.63 24.19
CA VAL A 356 -39.77 0.94 23.05
C VAL A 356 -40.48 1.96 22.16
N ASP A 357 -40.10 1.97 20.89
CA ASP A 357 -40.72 2.82 19.86
C ASP A 357 -41.79 1.99 19.14
N TYR A 358 -43.00 2.52 19.04
CA TYR A 358 -44.15 1.88 18.41
C TYR A 358 -45.02 2.91 17.70
N ASP A 359 -45.94 2.45 16.85
CA ASP A 359 -46.85 3.31 16.09
C ASP A 359 -48.23 2.66 15.91
N SER A 360 -49.10 3.34 15.15
CA SER A 360 -50.43 2.83 14.80
C SER A 360 -50.40 1.56 13.93
N GLY A 361 -49.29 1.27 13.24
CA GLY A 361 -49.08 0.05 12.46
C GLY A 361 -48.63 -1.15 13.29
N THR A 362 -48.14 -0.93 14.51
CA THR A 362 -47.70 -1.98 15.42
C THR A 362 -48.89 -2.88 15.81
N ASN A 363 -48.67 -4.20 15.84
CA ASN A 363 -49.73 -5.15 16.15
C ASN A 363 -50.40 -4.85 17.50
N ARG A 364 -51.75 -4.87 17.54
CA ARG A 364 -52.54 -4.53 18.73
C ARG A 364 -52.21 -5.37 19.96
N SER A 365 -51.65 -6.56 19.79
CA SER A 365 -51.18 -7.39 20.92
C SER A 365 -50.12 -6.69 21.78
N PHE A 366 -49.36 -5.74 21.23
CA PHE A 366 -48.39 -4.93 21.99
C PHE A 366 -49.04 -4.18 23.17
N GLN A 367 -50.28 -3.71 23.01
CA GLN A 367 -51.03 -2.99 24.05
C GLN A 367 -51.16 -3.80 25.35
N SER A 368 -51.17 -5.13 25.27
CA SER A 368 -51.32 -6.01 26.44
C SER A 368 -50.14 -5.98 27.42
N ILE A 369 -48.98 -5.48 26.98
CA ILE A 369 -47.76 -5.45 27.81
C ILE A 369 -47.25 -4.05 28.16
N ILE A 370 -47.87 -2.98 27.63
CA ILE A 370 -47.41 -1.59 27.82
C ILE A 370 -47.32 -1.22 29.31
N ASP A 371 -48.37 -1.51 30.09
CA ASP A 371 -48.37 -1.17 31.51
C ASP A 371 -47.32 -1.98 32.28
N GLN A 372 -47.06 -3.21 31.87
CA GLN A 372 -46.00 -4.04 32.45
C GLN A 372 -44.61 -3.47 32.15
N LEU A 373 -44.37 -2.99 30.93
CA LEU A 373 -43.14 -2.30 30.54
C LEU A 373 -42.94 -0.99 31.32
N LYS A 374 -44.00 -0.16 31.43
CA LYS A 374 -43.97 1.08 32.22
C LYS A 374 -43.68 0.82 33.70
N ASN A 375 -44.28 -0.21 34.28
CA ASN A 375 -44.02 -0.61 35.68
C ASN A 375 -42.55 -1.05 35.90
N LYS A 376 -41.87 -1.50 34.85
CA LYS A 376 -40.43 -1.78 34.87
C LYS A 376 -39.54 -0.56 34.60
N GLY A 377 -40.13 0.62 34.44
CA GLY A 377 -39.41 1.86 34.15
C GLY A 377 -39.00 2.05 32.68
N VAL A 378 -39.62 1.32 31.75
CA VAL A 378 -39.40 1.48 30.31
C VAL A 378 -40.29 2.60 29.76
N SER A 379 -39.72 3.56 29.03
CA SER A 379 -40.44 4.62 28.32
C SER A 379 -41.05 4.08 27.02
N MET A 380 -42.29 4.48 26.73
CA MET A 380 -42.94 4.16 25.46
C MET A 380 -42.95 5.42 24.60
N LYS A 381 -42.48 5.32 23.37
CA LYS A 381 -42.46 6.43 22.42
C LYS A 381 -43.35 6.06 21.24
N GLU A 382 -44.43 6.82 21.09
CA GLU A 382 -45.33 6.69 19.94
C GLU A 382 -44.80 7.58 18.81
N CYS A 383 -44.51 6.98 17.66
CA CYS A 383 -43.87 7.62 16.51
C CYS A 383 -44.87 8.01 15.41
#